data_AF-A0ABD5AZT3-F1
#
_entry.id   AF-A0ABD5AZT3-F1
#
_cell.length_a   1.000
_cell.length_b   1.000
_cell.length_c   1.000
_cell.angle_alpha   90.00
_cell.angle_beta   90.00
_cell.angle_gamma   90.00
#
_symmetry.space_group_name_H-M   'P 1'
#
loop_
_entity.id
_entity.type
_entity.pdbx_description
1 polymer ?
#
loop_
_entity_poly.entity_id
_entity_poly.type
_entity_poly.pdbx_seq_one_letter_code
_entity_poly.pdbx_strand_id
1 'polypeptide(L)'
;HAVILGSNLKHPFKIKRLVGQSGMSYGALGKNAITALSKGLAKAGTWMNTGEGGLSEYHLKGNGDIIYQIGPGLFGVRDHDGNFNKDMFINLAEHDNVRAFEIKLAQGAKTRGGHMEGNKVTEEIARIRNVKPYETINSPNRFDFIKNPTDLLNFVNQL
;
A
#
# COMPACT_ATOMS: atom_id res chain seq x y z
N HIS A 1 5.71 -7.09 26.27
CA HIS A 1 6.68 -7.32 25.18
C HIS A 1 6.42 -6.34 24.05
N ALA A 2 7.45 -5.72 23.47
CA ALA A 2 7.29 -4.86 22.30
C ALA A 2 7.17 -5.72 21.04
N VAL A 3 6.23 -5.39 20.14
CA VAL A 3 6.12 -6.05 18.83
C VAL A 3 7.12 -5.39 17.88
N ILE A 4 8.02 -6.19 17.29
CA ILE A 4 9.04 -5.73 16.36
C ILE A 4 8.92 -6.54 15.08
N LEU A 5 8.66 -5.87 13.96
CA LEU A 5 8.66 -6.50 12.64
C LEU A 5 10.06 -6.42 12.04
N GLY A 6 10.55 -7.54 11.50
CA GLY A 6 11.87 -7.63 10.87
C GLY A 6 13.02 -7.36 11.84
N SER A 7 13.02 -7.98 13.02
CA SER A 7 14.03 -7.77 14.08
C SER A 7 15.48 -8.02 13.64
N ASN A 8 15.67 -8.82 12.59
CA ASN A 8 16.95 -9.14 11.96
C ASN A 8 17.33 -8.22 10.79
N LEU A 9 16.46 -7.27 10.40
CA LEU A 9 16.70 -6.34 9.31
C LEU A 9 17.45 -5.10 9.79
N LYS A 10 18.09 -4.37 8.86
CA LYS A 10 18.83 -3.12 9.14
C LYS A 10 17.95 -2.04 9.77
N HIS A 11 16.67 -1.99 9.37
CA HIS A 11 15.71 -0.98 9.80
C HIS A 11 14.42 -1.65 10.34
N PRO A 12 14.46 -2.27 11.54
CA PRO A 12 13.31 -2.96 12.10
C PRO A 12 12.18 -1.97 12.43
N PHE A 13 10.93 -2.38 12.26
CA PHE A 13 9.78 -1.57 12.66
C PHE A 13 9.33 -1.93 14.07
N LYS A 14 9.64 -1.05 15.02
CA LYS A 14 9.20 -1.16 16.42
C LYS A 14 7.81 -0.53 16.57
N ILE A 15 6.80 -1.37 16.75
CA ILE A 15 5.42 -0.92 16.87
C ILE A 15 5.20 -0.25 18.23
N LYS A 16 4.86 1.04 18.23
CA LYS A 16 4.60 1.84 19.44
C LYS A 16 3.22 1.57 20.04
N ARG A 17 2.23 1.24 19.20
CA ARG A 17 0.82 1.01 19.58
C ARG A 17 0.25 -0.16 18.77
N LEU A 18 -0.49 -1.06 19.43
CA LEU A 18 -1.03 -2.26 18.80
C LEU A 18 -2.20 -1.97 17.85
N VAL A 19 -2.91 -0.86 18.05
CA VAL A 19 -4.07 -0.47 17.26
C VAL A 19 -3.68 0.66 16.32
N GLY A 20 -3.79 0.41 15.02
CA GLY A 20 -3.65 1.40 13.95
C GLY A 20 -4.88 1.39 13.02
N GLN A 21 -4.77 2.04 11.88
CA GLN A 21 -5.85 2.06 10.87
C GLN A 21 -5.58 1.02 9.78
N SER A 22 -6.60 0.19 9.49
CA SER A 22 -6.48 -1.03 8.68
C SER A 22 -6.06 -0.81 7.24
N GLY A 23 -6.87 -0.64 6.21
CA GLY A 23 -6.31 -0.48 4.85
C GLY A 23 -7.38 0.05 3.94
N MET A 24 -7.29 1.33 3.60
CA MET A 24 -8.35 2.07 2.92
C MET A 24 -7.72 2.97 1.88
N SER A 25 -7.88 2.61 0.61
CA SER A 25 -7.22 3.26 -0.52
C SER A 25 -7.61 4.75 -0.66
N TYR A 26 -6.63 5.59 -0.98
CA TYR A 26 -6.92 6.87 -1.62
C TYR A 26 -7.64 6.62 -2.96
N GLY A 27 -8.79 7.29 -3.13
CA GLY A 27 -9.76 7.04 -4.20
C GLY A 27 -11.01 6.27 -3.74
N ALA A 28 -10.91 5.47 -2.68
CA ALA A 28 -12.09 5.02 -1.91
C ALA A 28 -12.44 6.05 -0.82
N LEU A 29 -11.41 6.56 -0.15
CA LEU A 29 -11.50 7.74 0.70
C LEU A 29 -10.99 8.99 -0.03
N GLY A 30 -11.63 10.12 0.23
CA GLY A 30 -11.20 11.42 -0.28
C GLY A 30 -10.03 12.01 0.52
N LYS A 31 -9.40 13.05 -0.05
CA LYS A 31 -8.20 13.70 0.51
C LYS A 31 -8.34 14.18 1.96
N ASN A 32 -9.51 14.69 2.32
CA ASN A 32 -9.79 15.20 3.67
C ASN A 32 -9.78 14.07 4.70
N ALA A 33 -10.39 12.92 4.37
CA ALA A 33 -10.46 11.76 5.26
C ALA A 33 -9.07 11.15 5.49
N ILE A 34 -8.31 10.93 4.41
CA ILE A 34 -6.92 10.42 4.52
C ILE A 34 -6.03 11.39 5.31
N THR A 35 -6.14 12.69 5.07
CA THR A 35 -5.36 13.70 5.80
C THR A 35 -5.71 13.72 7.30
N ALA A 36 -6.99 13.62 7.63
CA ALA A 36 -7.45 13.58 9.02
C ALA A 36 -6.92 12.33 9.74
N LEU A 37 -7.03 11.17 9.11
CA LEU A 37 -6.48 9.90 9.63
C LEU A 37 -4.96 9.99 9.82
N SER A 38 -4.23 10.45 8.80
CA SER A 38 -2.78 10.60 8.85
C SER A 38 -2.33 11.44 10.05
N LYS A 39 -2.91 12.63 10.23
CA LYS A 39 -2.58 13.52 11.36
C LYS A 39 -2.98 12.91 12.71
N GLY A 40 -4.17 12.32 12.79
CA GLY A 40 -4.68 11.74 14.03
C GLY A 40 -3.84 10.55 14.52
N LEU A 41 -3.52 9.63 13.61
CA LEU A 41 -2.74 8.43 13.91
C LEU A 41 -1.29 8.78 14.28
N ALA A 42 -0.68 9.72 13.55
CA ALA A 42 0.65 10.21 13.88
C ALA A 42 0.69 10.86 15.28
N LYS A 43 -0.29 11.70 15.62
CA LYS A 43 -0.42 12.29 16.96
C LYS A 43 -0.62 11.24 18.05
N ALA A 44 -1.36 10.16 17.75
CA ALA A 44 -1.53 9.03 18.66
C ALA A 44 -0.27 8.15 18.77
N GLY A 45 0.74 8.37 17.91
CA GLY A 45 1.95 7.56 17.82
C GLY A 45 1.67 6.15 17.30
N THR A 46 0.67 5.99 16.43
CA THR A 46 0.33 4.72 15.80
C THR A 46 0.46 4.78 14.27
N TRP A 47 0.30 3.64 13.62
CA TRP A 47 0.51 3.45 12.20
C TRP A 47 -0.77 3.62 11.38
N MET A 48 -0.58 4.02 10.13
CA MET A 48 -1.60 4.10 9.09
C MET A 48 -1.23 3.15 7.96
N ASN A 49 -2.21 2.54 7.31
CA ASN A 49 -1.96 1.71 6.14
C ASN A 49 -2.73 2.23 4.93
N THR A 50 -2.00 2.32 3.81
CA THR A 50 -2.43 3.01 2.58
C THR A 50 -3.63 2.36 1.89
N GLY A 51 -3.90 1.09 2.19
CA GLY A 51 -4.68 0.24 1.29
C GLY A 51 -3.99 0.05 -0.06
N GLU A 52 -4.65 -0.64 -0.99
CA GLU A 52 -4.09 -0.97 -2.32
C GLU A 52 -3.95 0.24 -3.27
N GLY A 53 -4.26 1.46 -2.83
CA GLY A 53 -4.39 2.62 -3.71
C GLY A 53 -3.09 3.34 -4.04
N GLY A 54 -1.98 2.92 -3.44
CA GLY A 54 -0.69 3.61 -3.47
C GLY A 54 -0.54 4.68 -2.38
N LEU A 55 0.67 5.23 -2.28
CA LEU A 55 1.05 6.24 -1.30
C LEU A 55 0.78 7.64 -1.88
N SER A 56 -0.17 8.35 -1.28
CA SER A 56 -0.47 9.74 -1.62
C SER A 56 0.15 10.72 -0.64
N GLU A 57 0.34 11.97 -1.05
CA GLU A 57 0.83 13.03 -0.16
C GLU A 57 -0.09 13.26 1.07
N TYR A 58 -1.37 12.89 0.98
CA TYR A 58 -2.31 13.00 2.09
C TYR A 58 -1.99 12.01 3.22
N HIS A 59 -1.44 10.84 2.90
CA HIS A 59 -0.97 9.88 3.91
C HIS A 59 0.22 10.43 4.70
N LEU A 60 0.99 11.34 4.11
CA LEU A 60 2.21 11.90 4.68
C LEU A 60 1.97 13.17 5.51
N LYS A 61 0.77 13.76 5.50
CA LYS A 61 0.48 15.05 6.18
C LYS A 61 0.67 15.02 7.69
N GLY A 62 0.58 13.84 8.32
CA GLY A 62 0.83 13.63 9.74
C GLY A 62 2.27 13.29 10.08
N ASN A 63 3.11 12.97 9.09
CA ASN A 63 4.48 12.44 9.29
C ASN A 63 4.53 11.22 10.24
N GLY A 64 3.55 10.31 10.09
CA GLY A 64 3.43 9.09 10.89
C GLY A 64 4.12 7.87 10.27
N ASP A 65 4.10 6.76 10.99
CA ASP A 65 4.56 5.47 10.49
C ASP A 65 3.51 4.89 9.51
N ILE A 66 3.94 4.51 8.31
CA ILE A 66 3.09 3.98 7.22
C ILE A 66 3.37 2.49 7.01
N ILE A 67 2.32 1.71 6.86
CA ILE A 67 2.36 0.37 6.26
C ILE A 67 1.83 0.48 4.83
N TYR A 68 2.63 0.15 3.84
CA TYR A 68 2.20 0.17 2.45
C TYR A 68 1.58 -1.17 2.06
N GLN A 69 0.33 -1.17 1.61
CA GLN A 69 -0.35 -2.39 1.20
C GLN A 69 -0.17 -2.65 -0.30
N ILE A 70 0.46 -3.78 -0.62
CA ILE A 70 0.61 -4.30 -1.98
C ILE A 70 -0.54 -5.26 -2.24
N GLY A 71 -1.41 -4.91 -3.20
CA GLY A 71 -2.47 -5.77 -3.70
C GLY A 71 -2.17 -6.32 -5.10
N PRO A 72 -3.03 -7.20 -5.65
CA PRO A 72 -2.86 -7.79 -6.98
C PRO A 72 -2.72 -6.80 -8.14
N GLY A 73 -3.23 -5.58 -7.96
CA GLY A 73 -3.07 -4.51 -8.95
C GLY A 73 -1.68 -3.90 -8.99
N LEU A 74 -0.81 -4.21 -8.02
CA LEU A 74 0.56 -3.71 -7.85
C LEU A 74 0.69 -2.19 -7.97
N PHE A 75 -0.37 -1.45 -7.66
CA PHE A 75 -0.39 0.00 -7.83
C PHE A 75 0.75 0.65 -7.03
N GLY A 76 1.43 1.60 -7.67
CA GLY A 76 2.60 2.29 -7.12
C GLY A 76 3.92 1.49 -7.12
N VAL A 77 3.88 0.17 -7.39
CA VAL A 77 5.06 -0.72 -7.50
C VAL A 77 5.01 -1.59 -8.76
N ARG A 78 4.35 -1.08 -9.80
CA ARG A 78 4.16 -1.74 -11.09
C ARG A 78 4.76 -0.93 -12.23
N ASP A 79 5.13 -1.60 -13.31
CA ASP A 79 5.32 -0.95 -14.61
C ASP A 79 3.98 -0.67 -15.32
N HIS A 80 4.06 -0.06 -16.51
CA HIS A 80 2.89 0.23 -17.32
C HIS A 80 2.21 -1.01 -17.90
N ASP A 81 2.92 -2.14 -17.99
CA ASP A 81 2.37 -3.44 -18.41
C ASP A 81 1.66 -4.17 -17.24
N GLY A 82 1.87 -3.71 -16.01
CA GLY A 82 1.27 -4.28 -14.80
C GLY A 82 2.09 -5.33 -14.09
N ASN A 83 3.36 -5.49 -14.44
CA ASN A 83 4.28 -6.35 -13.73
C ASN A 83 4.91 -5.61 -12.55
N PHE A 84 5.38 -6.37 -11.57
CA PHE A 84 6.11 -5.81 -10.43
C PHE A 84 7.39 -5.11 -10.90
N ASN A 85 7.58 -3.86 -10.47
CA ASN A 85 8.77 -3.07 -10.77
C ASN A 85 9.61 -2.89 -9.50
N LYS A 86 10.81 -3.51 -9.50
CA LYS A 86 11.71 -3.51 -8.34
C LYS A 86 12.22 -2.12 -7.98
N ASP A 87 12.56 -1.30 -8.97
CA ASP A 87 13.12 0.04 -8.72
C ASP A 87 12.09 0.95 -8.06
N MET A 88 10.83 0.88 -8.51
CA MET A 88 9.72 1.59 -7.88
C MET A 88 9.47 1.13 -6.44
N PHE A 89 9.56 -0.18 -6.19
CA PHE A 89 9.47 -0.72 -4.84
C PHE A 89 10.61 -0.21 -3.94
N ILE A 90 11.86 -0.22 -4.42
CA ILE A 90 13.01 0.29 -3.65
C ILE A 90 12.83 1.78 -3.33
N ASN A 91 12.49 2.60 -4.32
CA ASN A 91 12.24 4.03 -4.12
C ASN A 91 11.17 4.29 -3.04
N LEU A 92 10.14 3.44 -3.00
CA LEU A 92 9.09 3.51 -1.99
C LEU A 92 9.57 3.02 -0.61
N ALA A 93 10.40 1.98 -0.57
CA ALA A 93 10.98 1.41 0.65
C ALA A 93 12.00 2.34 1.31
N GLU A 94 12.68 3.18 0.53
CA GLU A 94 13.60 4.21 1.01
C GLU A 94 12.90 5.44 1.59
N HIS A 95 11.57 5.54 1.43
CA HIS A 95 10.81 6.64 2.00
C HIS A 95 10.72 6.51 3.54
N ASP A 96 11.17 7.53 4.28
CA ASP A 96 11.31 7.50 5.75
C ASP A 96 10.03 7.08 6.52
N ASN A 97 8.86 7.51 6.04
CA ASN A 97 7.58 7.13 6.62
C ASN A 97 7.15 5.68 6.35
N VAL A 98 7.62 5.02 5.29
CA VAL A 98 7.24 3.65 4.96
C VAL A 98 8.02 2.70 5.85
N ARG A 99 7.35 2.10 6.83
CA ARG A 99 8.00 1.26 7.86
C ARG A 99 7.78 -0.22 7.67
N ALA A 100 6.76 -0.61 6.92
CA ALA A 100 6.49 -2.00 6.57
C ALA A 100 5.67 -2.09 5.28
N PHE A 101 5.68 -3.27 4.69
CA PHE A 101 4.83 -3.63 3.57
C PHE A 101 3.86 -4.74 4.00
N GLU A 102 2.63 -4.69 3.49
CA GLU A 102 1.62 -5.72 3.68
C GLU A 102 1.23 -6.30 2.32
N ILE A 103 1.41 -7.61 2.14
CA ILE A 103 0.92 -8.30 0.94
C ILE A 103 -0.52 -8.74 1.18
N LYS A 104 -1.45 -8.11 0.47
CA LYS A 104 -2.88 -8.40 0.61
C LYS A 104 -3.31 -9.54 -0.31
N LEU A 105 -3.51 -10.72 0.28
CA LEU A 105 -4.00 -11.89 -0.46
C LEU A 105 -5.51 -11.87 -0.72
N ALA A 106 -6.29 -11.33 0.22
CA ALA A 106 -7.76 -11.29 0.13
C ALA A 106 -8.35 -10.19 1.01
N GLN A 107 -9.66 -9.98 0.90
CA GLN A 107 -10.45 -9.17 1.84
C GLN A 107 -11.80 -9.82 2.13
N GLY A 108 -12.32 -9.65 3.34
CA GLY A 108 -13.59 -10.24 3.75
C GLY A 108 -14.82 -9.64 3.04
N ALA A 109 -14.73 -8.41 2.53
CA ALA A 109 -15.88 -7.72 1.93
C ALA A 109 -16.25 -8.25 0.53
N LYS A 110 -15.28 -8.74 -0.25
CA LYS A 110 -15.50 -9.23 -1.61
C LYS A 110 -14.31 -10.06 -2.10
N THR A 111 -14.60 -11.06 -2.92
CA THR A 111 -13.60 -11.93 -3.57
C THR A 111 -13.03 -11.36 -4.88
N ARG A 112 -13.53 -10.20 -5.35
CA ARG A 112 -13.02 -9.49 -6.53
C ARG A 112 -11.97 -8.45 -6.12
N GLY A 113 -11.00 -8.22 -7.02
CA GLY A 113 -10.06 -7.11 -6.92
C GLY A 113 -10.73 -5.73 -6.93
N GLY A 114 -9.91 -4.69 -6.73
CA GLY A 114 -10.33 -3.30 -6.86
C GLY A 114 -10.90 -2.99 -8.26
N HIS A 115 -11.91 -2.11 -8.30
CA HIS A 115 -12.45 -1.56 -9.53
C HIS A 115 -12.57 -0.05 -9.37
N MET A 116 -12.12 0.70 -10.37
CA MET A 116 -12.28 2.15 -10.42
C MET A 116 -12.50 2.60 -11.87
N GLU A 117 -13.61 3.27 -12.08
CA GLU A 117 -14.01 3.83 -13.37
C GLU A 117 -13.02 4.91 -13.83
N GLY A 118 -12.77 5.00 -15.13
CA GLY A 118 -11.77 5.90 -15.70
C GLY A 118 -11.96 7.37 -15.33
N ASN A 119 -13.21 7.85 -15.23
CA ASN A 119 -13.51 9.22 -14.78
C ASN A 119 -13.02 9.53 -13.35
N LYS A 120 -12.79 8.50 -12.51
CA LYS A 120 -12.22 8.62 -11.17
C LYS A 120 -10.70 8.45 -11.17
N VAL A 121 -10.09 7.97 -12.26
CA VAL A 121 -8.63 7.86 -12.44
C VAL A 121 -8.10 9.20 -12.94
N THR A 122 -8.17 10.21 -12.08
CA THR A 122 -7.59 11.54 -12.35
C THR A 122 -6.08 11.44 -12.57
N GLU A 123 -5.45 12.47 -13.12
CA GLU A 123 -3.98 12.53 -13.27
C GLU A 123 -3.24 12.28 -11.95
N GLU A 124 -3.77 12.78 -10.84
CA GLU A 124 -3.24 12.54 -9.51
C GLU A 124 -3.26 11.05 -9.15
N ILE A 125 -4.41 10.39 -9.32
CA ILE A 125 -4.56 8.96 -9.04
C ILE A 125 -3.69 8.13 -9.99
N ALA A 126 -3.65 8.50 -11.26
CA ALA A 126 -2.85 7.85 -12.28
C ALA A 126 -1.35 7.86 -11.91
N ARG A 127 -0.84 9.02 -11.50
CA ARG A 127 0.54 9.18 -11.02
C ARG A 127 0.83 8.36 -9.77
N ILE A 128 -0.07 8.37 -8.78
CA ILE A 128 0.11 7.59 -7.54
C ILE A 128 0.13 6.09 -7.82
N ARG A 129 -0.70 5.62 -8.75
CA ARG A 129 -0.87 4.19 -9.05
C ARG A 129 0.06 3.67 -10.15
N ASN A 130 0.76 4.57 -10.83
CA ASN A 130 1.53 4.33 -12.05
C ASN A 130 0.69 3.67 -13.17
N VAL A 131 -0.43 4.30 -13.50
CA VAL A 131 -1.36 3.87 -14.56
C VAL A 131 -1.66 5.04 -15.50
N LYS A 132 -2.36 4.78 -16.61
CA LYS A 132 -2.79 5.83 -17.53
C LYS A 132 -3.97 6.62 -16.93
N PRO A 133 -3.97 7.96 -17.04
CA PRO A 133 -5.08 8.78 -16.59
C PRO A 133 -6.32 8.54 -17.44
N TYR A 134 -7.49 8.68 -16.81
CA TYR A 134 -8.82 8.56 -17.43
C TYR A 134 -9.19 7.18 -18.00
N GLU A 135 -8.37 6.16 -17.78
CA GLU A 135 -8.66 4.77 -18.14
C GLU A 135 -9.21 3.98 -16.95
N THR A 136 -10.24 3.17 -17.19
CA THR A 136 -10.80 2.29 -16.15
C THR A 136 -9.78 1.26 -15.71
N ILE A 137 -9.56 1.15 -14.40
CA ILE A 137 -8.64 0.17 -13.82
C ILE A 137 -9.41 -0.96 -13.12
N ASN A 138 -9.03 -2.18 -13.46
CA ASN A 138 -9.48 -3.40 -12.81
C ASN A 138 -8.28 -4.12 -12.24
N SER A 139 -8.23 -4.27 -10.92
CA SER A 139 -7.23 -5.13 -10.29
C SER A 139 -7.65 -6.59 -10.45
N PRO A 140 -6.70 -7.49 -10.72
CA PRO A 140 -6.93 -8.93 -10.61
C PRO A 140 -7.47 -9.31 -9.22
N ASN A 141 -8.13 -10.45 -9.11
CA ASN A 141 -8.60 -10.97 -7.83
C ASN A 141 -7.50 -11.68 -7.00
N ARG A 142 -6.36 -11.97 -7.63
CA ARG A 142 -5.17 -12.61 -7.02
C ARG A 142 -3.92 -12.16 -7.76
N PHE A 143 -2.76 -12.31 -7.14
CA PHE A 143 -1.49 -12.14 -7.83
C PHE A 143 -1.30 -13.28 -8.85
N ASP A 144 -1.04 -12.95 -10.12
CA ASP A 144 -0.91 -13.97 -11.17
C ASP A 144 0.32 -14.87 -11.00
N PHE A 145 1.37 -14.34 -10.35
CA PHE A 145 2.62 -15.03 -10.07
C PHE A 145 2.67 -15.74 -8.71
N ILE A 146 1.65 -15.60 -7.85
CA ILE A 146 1.57 -16.30 -6.56
C ILE A 146 0.49 -17.39 -6.65
N LYS A 147 0.90 -18.62 -6.96
CA LYS A 147 -0.02 -19.75 -7.14
C LYS A 147 -0.08 -20.67 -5.91
N ASN A 148 0.94 -20.59 -5.05
CA ASN A 148 1.08 -21.42 -3.87
C ASN A 148 1.87 -20.68 -2.76
N PRO A 149 1.95 -21.22 -1.53
CA PRO A 149 2.70 -20.60 -0.44
C PRO A 149 4.20 -20.41 -0.73
N THR A 150 4.82 -21.30 -1.50
CA THR A 150 6.23 -21.19 -1.88
C THR A 150 6.46 -19.97 -2.77
N ASP A 151 5.59 -19.73 -3.75
CA ASP A 151 5.67 -18.54 -4.61
C ASP A 151 5.56 -17.24 -3.80
N LEU A 152 4.67 -17.23 -2.78
CA LEU A 152 4.53 -16.09 -1.88
C LEU A 152 5.82 -15.83 -1.10
N LEU A 153 6.39 -16.88 -0.51
CA LEU A 153 7.64 -16.76 0.26
C LEU A 153 8.82 -16.35 -0.63
N ASN A 154 8.89 -16.87 -1.86
CA ASN A 154 9.89 -16.47 -2.84
C ASN A 154 9.76 -14.99 -3.19
N PHE A 155 8.53 -14.50 -3.41
CA PHE A 155 8.30 -13.09 -3.66
C PHE A 155 8.70 -12.24 -2.46
N VAL A 156 8.29 -12.61 -1.23
CA VAL A 156 8.70 -11.90 -0.01
C VAL A 156 10.22 -11.86 0.15
N ASN A 157 10.93 -12.93 -0.20
CA ASN A 157 12.39 -12.98 -0.13
C ASN A 157 13.09 -12.15 -1.22
N GLN A 158 12.38 -11.80 -2.29
CA GLN A 158 12.89 -10.92 -3.36
C GLN A 158 12.77 -9.43 -3.00
N LEU A 159 11.79 -9.07 -2.16
CA LEU A 159 11.54 -7.71 -1.68
C LEU A 159 12.64 -7.26 -0.70
#